data_AF-A0A662TFC4-F1
#
_entry.id   AF-A0A662TFC4-F1
#
_cell.length_a   1.000
_cell.length_b   1.000
_cell.length_c   1.000
_cell.angle_alpha   90.00
_cell.angle_beta   90.00
_cell.angle_gamma   90.00
#
_symmetry.space_group_name_H-M   'P 1'
#
loop_
_entity.id
_entity.type
_entity.pdbx_description
1 polymer ?
#
loop_
_entity_poly.entity_id
_entity_poly.type
_entity_poly.pdbx_seq_one_letter_code
_entity_poly.pdbx_strand_id
1 'polypeptide(L)'
;WGNAGAIVELTWRTAYRSGIGDDLAEGAKRLAEKYGAPEVAMVVRGQELPAYDPRGAQGHGLGYATSNRGGCHLRAYMIAPEVLGAPQLVDRFETKGKPQLVKEFQDGFAVVDSLILCKFNTFATWLEDWIPMLAGATGWDITIEELKTIGERIYNAERVFNILAFGDGREYDTLPKRLLEEPMPEGPAKGKVVKLEEMLDEYYKIRGWKDGRPTREKLEQLGLKELADKLEEENLLPG
;
A
#
# COMPACT_ATOMS: atom_id res chain seq x y z
N TRP A 1 -9.74 22.52 -16.81
CA TRP A 1 -9.37 22.55 -15.38
C TRP A 1 -9.93 23.81 -14.71
N GLY A 2 -10.23 23.79 -13.42
CA GLY A 2 -10.69 24.97 -12.66
C GLY A 2 -12.19 25.31 -12.76
N ASN A 3 -13.05 24.40 -13.26
CA ASN A 3 -14.50 24.64 -13.39
C ASN A 3 -15.28 24.01 -12.22
N ALA A 4 -15.79 24.84 -11.31
CA ALA A 4 -16.56 24.37 -10.15
C ALA A 4 -17.92 23.75 -10.52
N GLY A 5 -18.60 24.28 -11.54
CA GLY A 5 -19.88 23.73 -12.00
C GLY A 5 -19.75 22.31 -12.54
N ALA A 6 -18.63 22.02 -13.23
CA ALA A 6 -18.34 20.67 -13.72
C ALA A 6 -18.18 19.66 -12.57
N ILE A 7 -17.63 20.04 -11.42
CA ILE A 7 -17.47 19.13 -10.28
C ILE A 7 -18.85 18.67 -9.77
N VAL A 8 -19.77 19.61 -9.57
CA VAL A 8 -21.13 19.31 -9.07
C VAL A 8 -21.89 18.45 -10.07
N GLU A 9 -21.89 18.86 -11.34
CA GLU A 9 -22.61 18.16 -12.40
C GLU A 9 -22.09 16.74 -12.62
N LEU A 10 -20.76 16.57 -12.72
CA LEU A 10 -20.16 15.26 -12.94
C LEU A 10 -20.37 14.34 -11.73
N THR A 11 -20.36 14.86 -10.51
CA THR A 11 -20.69 14.05 -9.31
C THR A 11 -22.09 13.46 -9.40
N TRP A 12 -23.09 14.29 -9.75
CA TRP A 12 -24.46 13.82 -9.92
C TRP A 12 -24.57 12.81 -11.07
N ARG A 13 -23.97 13.12 -12.23
CA ARG A 13 -24.00 12.23 -13.39
C ARG A 13 -23.35 10.89 -13.10
N THR A 14 -22.23 10.86 -12.38
CA THR A 14 -21.58 9.61 -11.95
C THR A 14 -22.49 8.81 -11.05
N ALA A 15 -23.10 9.44 -10.03
CA ALA A 15 -23.99 8.76 -9.08
C ALA A 15 -25.22 8.13 -9.75
N TYR A 16 -25.78 8.81 -10.75
CA TYR A 16 -26.97 8.34 -11.49
C TYR A 16 -26.65 7.67 -12.83
N ARG A 17 -25.36 7.44 -13.14
CA ARG A 17 -24.88 6.89 -14.42
C ARG A 17 -25.52 7.56 -15.65
N SER A 18 -25.55 8.90 -15.65
CA SER A 18 -26.23 9.70 -16.68
C SER A 18 -25.24 10.27 -17.70
N GLY A 19 -25.39 9.90 -18.98
CA GLY A 19 -24.51 10.32 -20.07
C GLY A 19 -23.06 9.91 -19.80
N ILE A 20 -22.11 10.85 -19.87
CA ILE A 20 -20.69 10.59 -19.54
C ILE A 20 -20.48 10.04 -18.11
N GLY A 21 -21.45 10.26 -17.22
CA GLY A 21 -21.39 9.74 -15.85
C GLY A 21 -21.36 8.22 -15.75
N ASP A 22 -21.91 7.50 -16.74
CA ASP A 22 -21.82 6.04 -16.78
C ASP A 22 -20.35 5.58 -16.90
N ASP A 23 -19.56 6.28 -17.73
CA ASP A 23 -18.13 5.99 -17.90
C ASP A 23 -17.31 6.42 -16.68
N LEU A 24 -17.68 7.55 -16.06
CA LEU A 24 -17.01 8.03 -14.85
C LEU A 24 -17.22 7.08 -13.66
N ALA A 25 -18.37 6.40 -13.60
CA ALA A 25 -18.70 5.47 -12.51
C ALA A 25 -17.84 4.20 -12.49
N GLU A 26 -17.12 3.92 -13.58
CA GLU A 26 -16.24 2.75 -13.72
C GLU A 26 -14.83 2.95 -13.12
N GLY A 27 -14.51 4.17 -12.68
CA GLY A 27 -13.22 4.55 -12.11
C GLY A 27 -12.19 4.99 -13.14
N ALA A 28 -11.12 5.66 -12.68
CA ALA A 28 -10.16 6.34 -13.54
C ALA A 28 -9.42 5.38 -14.49
N LYS A 29 -9.10 4.16 -14.03
CA LYS A 29 -8.43 3.13 -14.84
C LYS A 29 -9.25 2.80 -16.09
N ARG A 30 -10.49 2.34 -15.89
CA ARG A 30 -11.37 1.89 -16.98
C ARG A 30 -11.77 3.03 -17.90
N LEU A 31 -12.00 4.21 -17.34
CA LEU A 31 -12.26 5.42 -18.13
C LEU A 31 -11.08 5.74 -19.06
N ALA A 32 -9.87 5.81 -18.52
CA ALA A 32 -8.67 6.13 -19.30
C ALA A 32 -8.39 5.08 -20.38
N GLU A 33 -8.55 3.79 -20.07
CA GLU A 33 -8.45 2.69 -21.03
C GLU A 33 -9.50 2.80 -22.14
N LYS A 34 -10.77 3.06 -21.80
CA LYS A 34 -11.87 3.24 -22.77
C LYS A 34 -11.57 4.34 -23.79
N TYR A 35 -10.94 5.43 -23.35
CA TYR A 35 -10.62 6.58 -24.18
C TYR A 35 -9.20 6.56 -24.76
N GLY A 36 -8.47 5.44 -24.62
CA GLY A 36 -7.16 5.23 -25.25
C GLY A 36 -6.01 6.04 -24.65
N ALA A 37 -6.13 6.47 -23.39
CA ALA A 37 -5.12 7.26 -22.67
C ALA A 37 -4.81 6.72 -21.27
N PRO A 38 -4.47 5.42 -21.11
CA PRO A 38 -4.28 4.79 -19.79
C PRO A 38 -3.21 5.49 -18.92
N GLU A 39 -2.24 6.16 -19.52
CA GLU A 39 -1.17 6.91 -18.84
C GLU A 39 -1.66 8.10 -18.00
N VAL A 40 -2.89 8.59 -18.25
CA VAL A 40 -3.46 9.69 -17.46
C VAL A 40 -4.09 9.21 -16.15
N ALA A 41 -4.34 7.90 -15.99
CA ALA A 41 -4.90 7.34 -14.78
C ALA A 41 -3.84 7.24 -13.68
N MET A 42 -3.96 8.08 -12.64
CA MET A 42 -3.09 8.04 -11.47
C MET A 42 -3.56 6.97 -10.48
N VAL A 43 -3.40 5.70 -10.88
CA VAL A 43 -3.89 4.53 -10.15
C VAL A 43 -2.78 3.53 -9.86
N VAL A 44 -2.92 2.75 -8.79
CA VAL A 44 -2.14 1.53 -8.55
C VAL A 44 -3.13 0.40 -8.24
N ARG A 45 -3.01 -0.73 -8.95
CA ARG A 45 -3.99 -1.85 -8.94
C ARG A 45 -5.43 -1.39 -9.19
N GLY A 46 -5.60 -0.35 -10.00
CA GLY A 46 -6.91 0.21 -10.34
C GLY A 46 -7.52 1.16 -9.31
N GLN A 47 -6.88 1.34 -8.15
CA GLN A 47 -7.31 2.30 -7.13
C GLN A 47 -6.64 3.66 -7.34
N GLU A 48 -7.42 4.75 -7.32
CA GLU A 48 -6.91 6.13 -7.44
C GLU A 48 -5.99 6.50 -6.27
N LEU A 49 -4.88 7.17 -6.60
CA LEU A 49 -3.91 7.65 -5.62
C LEU A 49 -4.52 8.77 -4.74
N PRO A 50 -4.15 8.81 -3.45
CA PRO A 50 -4.66 9.82 -2.52
C PRO A 50 -3.87 11.13 -2.60
N ALA A 51 -4.15 12.06 -1.69
CA ALA A 51 -3.70 13.46 -1.73
C ALA A 51 -2.20 13.72 -1.42
N TYR A 52 -1.30 12.77 -1.70
CA TYR A 52 0.14 12.94 -1.52
C TYR A 52 0.91 12.50 -2.76
N ASP A 53 1.64 13.42 -3.38
CA ASP A 53 2.52 13.12 -4.51
C ASP A 53 3.79 12.41 -4.01
N PRO A 54 4.03 11.14 -4.38
CA PRO A 54 5.12 10.35 -3.82
C PRO A 54 6.50 10.80 -4.31
N ARG A 55 6.60 11.66 -5.34
CA ARG A 55 7.90 12.24 -5.75
C ARG A 55 8.52 13.09 -4.63
N GLY A 56 7.71 13.54 -3.67
CA GLY A 56 8.16 14.23 -2.45
C GLY A 56 8.41 13.32 -1.24
N ALA A 57 8.16 12.02 -1.32
CA ALA A 57 8.22 11.08 -0.19
C ALA A 57 8.46 9.64 -0.68
N GLN A 58 9.74 9.21 -0.72
CA GLN A 58 10.15 7.95 -1.35
C GLN A 58 9.51 6.73 -0.69
N GLY A 59 9.50 6.66 0.65
CA GLY A 59 8.85 5.57 1.37
C GLY A 59 7.35 5.50 1.09
N HIS A 60 6.69 6.66 0.97
CA HIS A 60 5.28 6.72 0.60
C HIS A 60 5.02 6.17 -0.81
N GLY A 61 5.91 6.45 -1.76
CA GLY A 61 5.87 5.85 -3.10
C GLY A 61 5.95 4.32 -3.06
N LEU A 62 6.89 3.76 -2.29
CA LEU A 62 6.98 2.30 -2.09
C LEU A 62 5.71 1.74 -1.43
N GLY A 63 5.16 2.44 -0.44
CA GLY A 63 3.91 2.06 0.23
C GLY A 63 2.71 2.00 -0.71
N TYR A 64 2.61 2.93 -1.67
CA TYR A 64 1.58 2.87 -2.71
C TYR A 64 1.76 1.68 -3.64
N ALA A 65 2.98 1.46 -4.14
CA ALA A 65 3.28 0.39 -5.09
C ALA A 65 2.95 -0.99 -4.50
N THR A 66 3.32 -1.20 -3.24
CA THR A 66 3.27 -2.53 -2.60
C THR A 66 1.97 -2.80 -1.81
N SER A 67 1.07 -1.82 -1.70
CA SER A 67 -0.18 -1.95 -0.92
C SER A 67 -1.11 -3.02 -1.50
N ASN A 68 -1.51 -3.98 -0.64
CA ASN A 68 -2.43 -5.07 -0.99
C ASN A 68 -3.82 -4.62 -1.48
N ARG A 69 -4.22 -3.36 -1.29
CA ARG A 69 -5.53 -2.84 -1.74
C ARG A 69 -5.45 -1.79 -2.86
N GLY A 70 -4.29 -1.69 -3.51
CA GLY A 70 -3.99 -0.63 -4.47
C GLY A 70 -3.46 0.64 -3.82
N GLY A 71 -3.34 1.69 -4.64
CA GLY A 71 -2.62 2.93 -4.32
C GLY A 71 -3.21 3.68 -3.13
N CYS A 72 -2.78 3.33 -1.92
CA CYS A 72 -3.43 3.77 -0.70
C CYS A 72 -2.43 4.09 0.42
N HIS A 73 -2.62 5.27 1.02
CA HIS A 73 -1.79 5.79 2.11
C HIS A 73 -2.06 5.12 3.47
N LEU A 74 -3.22 4.48 3.66
CA LEU A 74 -3.61 3.89 4.95
C LEU A 74 -3.12 2.43 5.16
N ARG A 75 -2.40 1.84 4.21
CA ARG A 75 -1.67 0.59 4.46
C ARG A 75 -0.25 0.85 4.96
N ALA A 76 0.36 1.96 4.56
CA ALA A 76 1.58 2.48 5.19
C ALA A 76 1.57 4.01 5.11
N TYR A 77 1.24 4.70 6.20
CA TYR A 77 1.16 6.16 6.21
C TYR A 77 2.52 6.82 6.40
N MET A 78 3.42 6.62 5.43
CA MET A 78 4.81 7.11 5.49
C MET A 78 4.96 8.63 5.55
N ILE A 79 3.90 9.40 5.24
CA ILE A 79 3.88 10.84 5.48
C ILE A 79 4.10 11.17 6.96
N ALA A 80 3.66 10.30 7.89
CA ALA A 80 3.92 10.49 9.32
C ALA A 80 5.41 10.60 9.63
N PRO A 81 6.28 9.61 9.31
CA PRO A 81 7.71 9.74 9.57
C PRO A 81 8.44 10.65 8.56
N GLU A 82 8.02 10.70 7.29
CA GLU A 82 8.74 11.45 6.24
C GLU A 82 8.47 12.96 6.23
N VAL A 83 7.35 13.40 6.79
CA VAL A 83 6.95 14.82 6.77
C VAL A 83 6.59 15.34 8.16
N LEU A 84 5.82 14.57 8.93
CA LEU A 84 5.32 15.02 10.23
C LEU A 84 6.28 14.71 11.39
N GLY A 85 7.27 13.85 11.17
CA GLY A 85 8.22 13.42 12.18
C GLY A 85 7.65 12.46 13.23
N ALA A 86 6.61 11.70 12.89
CA ALA A 86 5.96 10.74 13.79
C ALA A 86 6.19 9.29 13.31
N PRO A 87 6.83 8.41 14.10
CA PRO A 87 7.40 8.66 15.44
C PRO A 87 8.73 9.44 15.41
N GLN A 88 9.45 9.43 14.29
CA GLN A 88 10.69 10.19 14.11
C GLN A 88 10.77 10.74 12.68
N LEU A 89 11.33 11.94 12.53
CA LEU A 89 11.58 12.52 11.22
C LEU A 89 12.71 11.77 10.50
N VAL A 90 12.39 11.27 9.31
CA VAL A 90 13.35 10.66 8.38
C VAL A 90 13.42 11.46 7.09
N ASP A 91 14.56 11.44 6.40
CA ASP A 91 14.69 12.15 5.13
C ASP A 91 13.75 11.53 4.08
N ARG A 92 12.78 12.30 3.61
CA ARG A 92 11.77 11.90 2.63
C ARG A 92 12.31 11.69 1.21
N PHE A 93 13.53 12.14 0.93
CA PHE A 93 14.16 12.00 -0.38
C PHE A 93 15.14 10.83 -0.47
N GLU A 94 15.46 10.20 0.66
CA GLU A 94 16.32 9.01 0.73
C GLU A 94 15.52 7.72 0.51
N THR A 95 16.15 6.73 -0.13
CA THR A 95 15.59 5.38 -0.34
C THR A 95 16.04 4.39 0.74
N LYS A 96 17.24 4.60 1.30
CA LYS A 96 17.84 3.71 2.29
C LYS A 96 16.98 3.60 3.55
N GLY A 97 16.73 2.37 4.00
CA GLY A 97 15.95 2.07 5.21
C GLY A 97 14.44 2.25 5.05
N LYS A 98 13.95 2.81 3.93
CA LYS A 98 12.52 2.92 3.64
C LYS A 98 11.82 1.57 3.48
N PRO A 99 12.43 0.56 2.84
CA PRO A 99 11.82 -0.77 2.75
C PRO A 99 11.43 -1.38 4.10
N GLN A 100 12.34 -1.34 5.08
CA GLN A 100 12.08 -1.83 6.43
C GLN A 100 10.95 -1.03 7.10
N LEU A 101 11.03 0.30 7.05
CA LEU A 101 10.03 1.17 7.67
C LEU A 101 8.63 1.00 7.05
N VAL A 102 8.54 0.82 5.74
CA VAL A 102 7.27 0.54 5.04
C VAL A 102 6.69 -0.80 5.50
N LYS A 103 7.50 -1.87 5.63
CA LYS A 103 7.05 -3.16 6.17
C LYS A 103 6.51 -3.00 7.60
N GLU A 104 7.24 -2.31 8.47
CA GLU A 104 6.83 -2.09 9.86
C GLU A 104 5.48 -1.37 9.97
N PHE A 105 5.28 -0.32 9.16
CA PHE A 105 4.00 0.38 9.10
C PHE A 105 2.88 -0.51 8.56
N GLN A 106 3.15 -1.31 7.51
CA GLN A 106 2.18 -2.22 6.92
C GLN A 106 1.72 -3.32 7.88
N ASP A 107 2.66 -3.96 8.56
CA ASP A 107 2.36 -5.03 9.51
C ASP A 107 1.68 -4.45 10.76
N GLY A 108 2.19 -3.33 11.29
CA GLY A 108 1.55 -2.65 12.42
C GLY A 108 0.15 -2.15 12.09
N PHE A 109 -0.08 -1.65 10.88
CA PHE A 109 -1.40 -1.20 10.45
C PHE A 109 -2.38 -2.35 10.21
N ALA A 110 -1.90 -3.54 9.84
CA ALA A 110 -2.74 -4.74 9.80
C ALA A 110 -3.23 -5.12 11.21
N VAL A 111 -2.41 -4.93 12.25
CA VAL A 111 -2.82 -5.09 13.65
C VAL A 111 -3.85 -4.01 14.05
N VAL A 112 -3.58 -2.73 13.75
CA VAL A 112 -4.52 -1.61 14.02
C VAL A 112 -5.90 -1.91 13.42
N ASP A 113 -5.93 -2.32 12.15
CA ASP A 113 -7.16 -2.59 11.42
C ASP A 113 -7.91 -3.79 12.05
N SER A 114 -7.19 -4.79 12.56
CA SER A 114 -7.78 -5.97 13.23
C SER A 114 -8.31 -5.66 14.62
N LEU A 115 -7.67 -4.75 15.35
CA LEU A 115 -8.16 -4.24 16.65
C LEU A 115 -9.29 -3.22 16.48
N ILE A 116 -9.58 -2.78 15.25
CA ILE A 116 -10.57 -1.73 14.94
C ILE A 116 -10.24 -0.43 15.69
N LEU A 117 -8.95 -0.14 15.83
CA LEU A 117 -8.48 1.13 16.38
C LEU A 117 -8.36 2.17 15.27
N CYS A 118 -8.68 3.42 15.60
CA CYS A 118 -8.46 4.52 14.66
C CYS A 118 -6.96 4.69 14.41
N LYS A 119 -6.54 4.74 13.14
CA LYS A 119 -5.13 4.96 12.76
C LYS A 119 -4.55 6.27 13.30
N PHE A 120 -5.38 7.28 13.60
CA PHE A 120 -4.89 8.50 14.25
C PHE A 120 -4.33 8.25 15.66
N ASN A 121 -4.69 7.14 16.31
CA ASN A 121 -4.08 6.76 17.57
C ASN A 121 -2.57 6.51 17.45
N THR A 122 -2.08 6.18 16.25
CA THR A 122 -0.65 5.90 16.01
C THR A 122 0.24 7.13 16.04
N PHE A 123 -0.32 8.33 16.19
CA PHE A 123 0.44 9.54 16.48
C PHE A 123 0.85 9.65 17.95
N ALA A 124 0.25 8.85 18.84
CA ALA A 124 0.50 8.90 20.27
C ALA A 124 0.93 7.54 20.85
N THR A 125 0.48 6.44 20.27
CA THR A 125 0.71 5.08 20.77
C THR A 125 1.17 4.14 19.66
N TRP A 126 1.78 3.03 20.02
CA TRP A 126 2.14 1.96 19.10
C TRP A 126 1.75 0.58 19.64
N LEU A 127 2.24 -0.49 19.02
CA LEU A 127 1.83 -1.88 19.30
C LEU A 127 1.94 -2.26 20.78
N GLU A 128 3.01 -1.85 21.44
CA GLU A 128 3.29 -2.15 22.85
C GLU A 128 2.22 -1.59 23.79
N ASP A 129 1.69 -0.41 23.49
CA ASP A 129 0.67 0.25 24.31
C ASP A 129 -0.67 -0.48 24.27
N TRP A 130 -0.94 -1.27 23.22
CA TRP A 130 -2.22 -1.94 23.03
C TRP A 130 -2.26 -3.36 23.62
N ILE A 131 -1.10 -3.94 23.96
CA ILE A 131 -1.02 -5.24 24.64
C ILE A 131 -1.85 -5.29 25.93
N PRO A 132 -1.70 -4.36 26.90
CA PRO A 132 -2.53 -4.39 28.12
C PRO A 132 -4.02 -4.18 27.83
N MET A 133 -4.36 -3.43 26.78
CA MET A 133 -5.76 -3.23 26.38
C MET A 133 -6.37 -4.53 25.82
N LEU A 134 -5.62 -5.22 24.97
CA LEU A 134 -6.01 -6.50 24.39
C LEU A 134 -6.16 -7.57 25.49
N ALA A 135 -5.19 -7.65 26.42
CA ALA A 135 -5.26 -8.53 27.58
C ALA A 135 -6.48 -8.22 28.46
N GLY A 136 -6.74 -6.94 28.75
CA GLY A 136 -7.90 -6.52 29.53
C GLY A 136 -9.25 -6.85 28.88
N ALA A 137 -9.33 -6.81 27.54
CA ALA A 137 -10.57 -7.09 26.81
C ALA A 137 -10.82 -8.58 26.55
N THR A 138 -9.75 -9.37 26.32
CA THR A 138 -9.86 -10.75 25.84
C THR A 138 -9.37 -11.80 26.84
N GLY A 139 -8.61 -11.38 27.85
CA GLY A 139 -7.89 -12.28 28.75
C GLY A 139 -6.67 -12.96 28.12
N TRP A 140 -6.28 -12.58 26.89
CA TRP A 140 -5.11 -13.16 26.23
C TRP A 140 -3.81 -12.60 26.81
N ASP A 141 -2.85 -13.48 27.06
CA ASP A 141 -1.47 -13.12 27.39
C ASP A 141 -0.65 -13.17 26.09
N ILE A 142 -0.55 -12.03 25.41
CA ILE A 142 0.13 -11.92 24.12
C ILE A 142 1.36 -11.03 24.23
N THR A 143 2.45 -11.49 23.64
CA THR A 143 3.71 -10.75 23.57
C THR A 143 3.74 -9.80 22.36
N ILE A 144 4.64 -8.81 22.41
CA ILE A 144 4.87 -7.90 21.28
C ILE A 144 5.31 -8.64 20.01
N GLU A 145 6.12 -9.69 20.13
CA GLU A 145 6.61 -10.45 18.98
C GLU A 145 5.51 -11.31 18.34
N GLU A 146 4.60 -11.86 19.15
CA GLU A 146 3.39 -12.51 18.62
C GLU A 146 2.49 -11.53 17.90
N LEU A 147 2.30 -10.32 18.44
CA LEU A 147 1.49 -9.28 17.82
C LEU A 147 2.08 -8.79 16.49
N LYS A 148 3.40 -8.58 16.42
CA LYS A 148 4.11 -8.28 15.16
C LYS A 148 3.95 -9.43 14.15
N THR A 149 4.08 -10.67 14.60
CA THR A 149 3.89 -11.86 13.76
C THR A 149 2.46 -11.95 13.21
N ILE A 150 1.44 -11.58 14.00
CA ILE A 150 0.06 -11.49 13.53
C ILE A 150 -0.07 -10.46 12.40
N GLY A 151 0.51 -9.27 12.56
CA GLY A 151 0.53 -8.24 11.52
C GLY A 151 1.16 -8.73 10.21
N GLU A 152 2.35 -9.33 10.29
CA GLU A 152 3.04 -9.88 9.12
C GLU A 152 2.25 -11.03 8.47
N ARG A 153 1.63 -11.91 9.28
CA ARG A 153 0.75 -12.99 8.81
C ARG A 153 -0.44 -12.45 8.02
N ILE A 154 -1.15 -11.44 8.55
CA ILE A 154 -2.30 -10.84 7.88
C ILE A 154 -1.88 -10.24 6.54
N TYR A 155 -0.79 -9.46 6.52
CA TYR A 155 -0.34 -8.80 5.30
C TYR A 155 0.06 -9.82 4.21
N ASN A 156 0.68 -10.93 4.59
CA ASN A 156 1.00 -12.02 3.66
C ASN A 156 -0.27 -12.77 3.20
N ALA A 157 -1.23 -13.02 4.08
CA ALA A 157 -2.50 -13.66 3.70
C ALA A 157 -3.29 -12.81 2.69
N GLU A 158 -3.35 -11.49 2.90
CA GLU A 158 -3.92 -10.54 1.93
C GLU A 158 -3.17 -10.58 0.59
N ARG A 159 -1.83 -10.69 0.62
CA ARG A 159 -1.02 -10.82 -0.60
C ARG A 159 -1.32 -12.10 -1.35
N VAL A 160 -1.46 -13.23 -0.64
CA VAL A 160 -1.85 -14.51 -1.27
C VAL A 160 -3.24 -14.41 -1.90
N PHE A 161 -4.19 -13.76 -1.23
CA PHE A 161 -5.52 -13.51 -1.80
C PHE A 161 -5.42 -12.78 -3.15
N ASN A 162 -4.61 -11.72 -3.24
CA ASN A 162 -4.41 -11.01 -4.50
C ASN A 162 -3.80 -11.89 -5.59
N ILE A 163 -2.78 -12.69 -5.25
CA ILE A 163 -2.14 -13.63 -6.20
C ILE A 163 -3.20 -14.57 -6.79
N LEU A 164 -4.04 -15.14 -5.95
CA LEU A 164 -5.08 -16.10 -6.34
C LEU A 164 -6.23 -15.44 -7.12
N ALA A 165 -6.64 -14.23 -6.75
CA ALA A 165 -7.86 -13.61 -7.26
C ALA A 165 -7.65 -12.74 -8.52
N PHE A 166 -6.52 -12.02 -8.60
CA PHE A 166 -6.33 -10.96 -9.59
C PHE A 166 -4.98 -11.03 -10.32
N GLY A 167 -4.10 -11.92 -9.87
CA GLY A 167 -2.68 -11.88 -10.17
C GLY A 167 -1.95 -10.83 -9.32
N ASP A 168 -0.74 -11.18 -8.90
CA ASP A 168 0.14 -10.31 -8.14
C ASP A 168 1.61 -10.65 -8.41
N GLY A 169 2.52 -9.78 -7.95
CA GLY A 169 3.95 -9.90 -8.10
C GLY A 169 4.60 -8.58 -8.48
N ARG A 170 5.87 -8.64 -8.88
CA ARG A 170 6.69 -7.46 -9.21
C ARG A 170 6.07 -6.57 -10.28
N GLU A 171 5.39 -7.15 -11.27
CA GLU A 171 4.73 -6.39 -12.34
C GLU A 171 3.57 -5.51 -11.85
N TYR A 172 2.97 -5.85 -10.70
CA TYR A 172 1.87 -5.09 -10.11
C TYR A 172 2.36 -4.07 -9.07
N ASP A 173 3.55 -4.28 -8.49
CA ASP A 173 4.17 -3.38 -7.53
C ASP A 173 4.86 -2.21 -8.24
N THR A 174 4.06 -1.38 -8.90
CA THR A 174 4.54 -0.23 -9.70
C THR A 174 3.76 1.04 -9.39
N LEU A 175 4.16 2.13 -10.03
CA LEU A 175 3.49 3.43 -10.01
C LEU A 175 3.20 3.90 -11.44
N PRO A 176 2.22 4.80 -11.65
CA PRO A 176 2.06 5.49 -12.92
C PRO A 176 3.39 6.08 -13.42
N LYS A 177 3.68 5.95 -14.72
CA LYS A 177 4.94 6.39 -15.34
C LYS A 177 5.32 7.83 -15.00
N ARG A 178 4.34 8.73 -14.93
CA ARG A 178 4.52 10.12 -14.48
C ARG A 178 5.30 10.24 -13.17
N LEU A 179 5.08 9.34 -12.22
CA LEU A 179 5.71 9.39 -10.90
C LEU A 179 7.13 8.80 -10.90
N LEU A 180 7.45 7.95 -11.88
CA LEU A 180 8.74 7.29 -12.05
C LEU A 180 9.67 8.06 -13.00
N GLU A 181 9.11 8.77 -13.98
CA GLU A 181 9.87 9.33 -15.11
C GLU A 181 9.75 10.85 -15.22
N GLU A 182 8.61 11.46 -14.88
CA GLU A 182 8.42 12.92 -15.00
C GLU A 182 8.84 13.63 -13.71
N PRO A 183 9.92 14.43 -13.72
CA PRO A 183 10.36 15.12 -12.51
C PRO A 183 9.31 16.12 -12.04
N MET A 184 9.16 16.25 -10.72
CA MET A 184 8.30 17.28 -10.13
C MET A 184 8.68 18.67 -10.70
N PRO A 185 7.74 19.42 -11.29
CA PRO A 185 8.06 20.65 -12.02
C PRO A 185 8.58 21.78 -11.13
N GLU A 186 8.09 21.87 -9.90
CA GLU A 186 8.35 22.99 -9.00
C GLU A 186 8.27 22.62 -7.51
N GLY A 187 8.46 23.62 -6.64
CA GLY A 187 8.38 23.46 -5.19
C GLY A 187 9.56 22.70 -4.57
N PRO A 188 9.45 22.32 -3.28
CA PRO A 188 10.54 21.70 -2.53
C PRO A 188 11.02 20.34 -3.06
N ALA A 189 10.20 19.65 -3.86
CA ALA A 189 10.55 18.38 -4.49
C ALA A 189 10.96 18.54 -5.96
N LYS A 190 11.19 19.77 -6.45
CA LYS A 190 11.54 20.05 -7.85
C LYS A 190 12.66 19.14 -8.35
N GLY A 191 12.45 18.54 -9.52
CA GLY A 191 13.43 17.65 -10.17
C GLY A 191 13.46 16.22 -9.61
N LYS A 192 12.60 15.87 -8.64
CA LYS A 192 12.54 14.51 -8.08
C LYS A 192 11.53 13.63 -8.80
N VAL A 193 11.85 12.34 -8.86
CA VAL A 193 10.97 11.22 -9.23
C VAL A 193 10.99 10.18 -8.09
N VAL A 194 10.10 9.20 -8.12
CA VAL A 194 10.16 8.05 -7.19
C VAL A 194 11.18 7.03 -7.70
N LYS A 195 12.16 6.71 -6.86
CA LYS A 195 13.23 5.75 -7.14
C LYS A 195 12.81 4.33 -6.73
N LEU A 196 11.70 3.87 -7.30
CA LEU A 196 11.03 2.65 -6.84
C LEU A 196 11.92 1.40 -6.96
N GLU A 197 12.62 1.24 -8.10
CA GLU A 197 13.51 0.10 -8.35
C GLU A 197 14.68 0.02 -7.36
N GLU A 198 15.13 1.15 -6.79
CA GLU A 198 16.18 1.14 -5.76
C GLU A 198 15.70 0.49 -4.44
N MET A 199 14.39 0.34 -4.24
CA MET A 199 13.78 -0.10 -2.97
C MET A 199 13.10 -1.47 -3.04
N LEU A 200 12.56 -1.87 -4.19
CA LEU A 200 11.72 -3.08 -4.31
C LEU A 200 12.45 -4.37 -3.94
N ASP A 201 13.68 -4.55 -4.43
CA ASP A 201 14.44 -5.79 -4.18
C ASP A 201 14.76 -5.95 -2.69
N GLU A 202 15.15 -4.86 -2.02
CA GLU A 202 15.36 -4.86 -0.57
C GLU A 202 14.04 -5.13 0.17
N TYR A 203 12.94 -4.51 -0.25
CA TYR A 203 11.62 -4.74 0.33
C TYR A 203 11.19 -6.21 0.23
N TYR A 204 11.35 -6.84 -0.94
CA TYR A 204 11.04 -8.26 -1.10
C TYR A 204 11.92 -9.14 -0.23
N LYS A 205 13.22 -8.87 -0.18
CA LYS A 205 14.15 -9.60 0.69
C LYS A 205 13.71 -9.54 2.16
N ILE A 206 13.39 -8.36 2.66
CA ILE A 206 12.94 -8.16 4.06
C ILE A 206 11.60 -8.88 4.30
N ARG A 207 10.69 -8.86 3.33
CA ARG A 207 9.42 -9.57 3.38
C ARG A 207 9.55 -11.09 3.31
N GLY A 208 10.71 -11.63 2.90
CA GLY A 208 10.87 -13.04 2.57
C GLY A 208 10.11 -13.42 1.30
N TRP A 209 10.09 -12.51 0.33
CA TRP A 209 9.40 -12.64 -0.94
C TRP A 209 10.41 -12.78 -2.09
N LYS A 210 9.97 -13.36 -3.19
CA LYS A 210 10.68 -13.40 -4.48
C LYS A 210 9.75 -12.90 -5.57
N ASP A 211 10.22 -11.94 -6.36
CA ASP A 211 9.45 -11.28 -7.43
C ASP A 211 8.06 -10.78 -6.96
N GLY A 212 8.01 -10.22 -5.75
CA GLY A 212 6.77 -9.72 -5.14
C GLY A 212 5.81 -10.79 -4.63
N ARG A 213 6.23 -12.06 -4.55
CA ARG A 213 5.39 -13.15 -4.02
C ARG A 213 6.02 -13.76 -2.76
N PRO A 214 5.23 -14.06 -1.71
CA PRO A 214 5.71 -14.79 -0.55
C PRO A 214 6.26 -16.17 -0.94
N THR A 215 7.42 -16.56 -0.38
CA THR A 215 7.94 -17.92 -0.56
C THR A 215 7.16 -18.93 0.29
N ARG A 216 7.20 -20.22 -0.07
CA ARG A 216 6.60 -21.29 0.75
C ARG A 216 7.15 -21.26 2.18
N GLU A 217 8.47 -21.13 2.33
CA GLU A 217 9.13 -21.03 3.64
C GLU A 217 8.55 -19.89 4.49
N LYS A 218 8.40 -18.69 3.91
CA LYS A 218 7.82 -17.54 4.61
C LYS A 218 6.37 -17.79 5.02
N LEU A 219 5.56 -18.37 4.15
CA LEU A 219 4.15 -18.68 4.46
C LEU A 219 4.04 -19.72 5.58
N GLU A 220 4.84 -20.78 5.54
CA GLU A 220 4.86 -21.79 6.60
C GLU A 220 5.37 -21.22 7.94
N GLN A 221 6.42 -20.39 7.90
CA GLN A 221 6.91 -19.66 9.09
C GLN A 221 5.78 -18.84 9.75
N LEU A 222 4.90 -18.25 8.95
CA LEU A 222 3.76 -17.47 9.42
C LEU A 222 2.53 -18.33 9.77
N GLY A 223 2.61 -19.66 9.69
CA GLY A 223 1.48 -20.56 9.96
C GLY A 223 0.41 -20.55 8.86
N LEU A 224 0.79 -20.19 7.63
CA LEU A 224 -0.09 -20.11 6.46
C LEU A 224 0.14 -21.29 5.49
N LYS A 225 0.45 -22.48 6.01
CA LYS A 225 0.73 -23.68 5.20
C LYS A 225 -0.37 -23.96 4.18
N GLU A 226 -1.64 -23.89 4.59
CA GLU A 226 -2.78 -24.12 3.68
C GLU A 226 -2.81 -23.13 2.49
N LEU A 227 -2.36 -21.89 2.69
CA LEU A 227 -2.25 -20.91 1.61
C LEU A 227 -1.04 -21.19 0.71
N ALA A 228 0.06 -21.68 1.28
CA ALA A 228 1.21 -22.13 0.50
C ALA A 228 0.86 -23.34 -0.39
N ASP A 229 0.14 -24.31 0.18
CA ASP A 229 -0.35 -25.50 -0.55
C ASP A 229 -1.25 -25.09 -1.73
N LYS A 230 -2.19 -24.16 -1.52
CA LYS A 230 -3.03 -23.62 -2.61
C LYS A 230 -2.23 -22.92 -3.70
N LEU A 231 -1.22 -22.12 -3.34
CA LEU A 231 -0.36 -21.48 -4.34
C LEU A 231 0.47 -22.51 -5.13
N GLU A 232 0.87 -23.62 -4.51
CA GLU A 232 1.59 -24.69 -5.19
C GLU A 232 0.69 -25.43 -6.18
N GLU A 233 -0.53 -25.79 -5.77
CA GLU A 233 -1.54 -26.44 -6.62
C GLU A 233 -1.81 -25.62 -7.90
N GLU A 234 -1.86 -24.30 -7.78
CA GLU A 234 -2.09 -23.37 -8.89
C GLU A 234 -0.80 -22.98 -9.65
N ASN A 235 0.37 -23.51 -9.27
CA ASN A 235 1.69 -23.15 -9.81
C ASN A 235 2.02 -21.65 -9.70
N LEU A 236 1.60 -21.02 -8.61
CA LEU A 236 1.75 -19.58 -8.36
C LEU A 236 2.82 -19.24 -7.31
N LEU A 237 3.40 -20.23 -6.63
CA LEU A 237 4.57 -20.02 -5.78
C LEU A 237 5.75 -19.47 -6.62
N PRO A 238 6.55 -18.54 -6.07
CA PRO A 238 7.80 -18.17 -6.72
C PRO A 238 8.75 -19.37 -6.66
N GLY A 239 9.41 -19.67 -7.79
CA GLY A 239 10.41 -20.75 -7.88
C GLY A 239 11.73 -20.41 -7.24
#